data_AF-A0A5J6IP22-F1
#
_entry.id   AF-A0A5J6IP22-F1
#
_cell.length_a   1.000
_cell.length_b   1.000
_cell.length_c   1.000
_cell.angle_alpha   90.00
_cell.angle_beta   90.00
_cell.angle_gamma   90.00
#
_symmetry.space_group_name_H-M   'P 1'
#
loop_
_entity.id
_entity.type
_entity.pdbx_description
1 polymer ?
#
loop_
_entity_poly.entity_id
_entity_poly.type
_entity_poly.pdbx_seq_one_letter_code
_entity_poly.pdbx_strand_id
1 'polypeptide(L)'
;MAVLAVVSAVGLLVDDRVLVGAPIWAKPFKFAVSFVAYCLSLAWMLSLLPDRRRVGWWAGTVVALASLVEMVIITGQVVRGKRSHFNHETPFDEALFNAMAVTVVVLWAGTLVVAVLLLRARIADRASAWAMRSGILLALAGAAVGFLMTQPAPGQERGVSKVVGAHSVGVPDGGPSMPLTGWSTTGGDLRIPHFFGMHALQLLPLLLMVLTVLAPRFARLADDRVRPRLVLVASGAYAAVFALVLWQALRGQPLMRPDGATLGAAGLILLAVALGVYGALRTGRTSPPRGATDATGAPASKDLVS
;
A
#
# COMPACT_ATOMS: atom_id res chain seq x y z
N MET A 1 -2.04 19.58 -0.17
CA MET A 1 -1.77 18.53 0.84
C MET A 1 -0.78 18.96 1.89
N ALA A 2 0.49 19.27 1.55
CA ALA A 2 1.49 19.70 2.53
C ALA A 2 1.03 20.87 3.42
N VAL A 3 0.43 21.90 2.81
CA VAL A 3 -0.17 23.03 3.55
C VAL A 3 -1.24 22.56 4.55
N LEU A 4 -2.13 21.65 4.15
CA LEU A 4 -3.16 21.11 5.04
C LEU A 4 -2.57 20.25 6.17
N ALA A 5 -1.45 19.57 5.93
CA ALA A 5 -0.74 18.85 6.99
C ALA A 5 -0.20 19.83 8.04
N VAL A 6 0.41 20.94 7.61
CA VAL A 6 0.88 22.01 8.51
C VAL A 6 -0.29 22.65 9.26
N VAL A 7 -1.37 23.02 8.57
CA VAL A 7 -2.57 23.59 9.19
C VAL A 7 -3.17 22.64 10.22
N SER A 8 -3.27 21.34 9.91
CA SER A 8 -3.81 20.35 10.84
C SER A 8 -2.86 20.09 12.02
N ALA A 9 -1.54 20.19 11.81
CA ALA A 9 -0.56 20.11 12.88
C ALA A 9 -0.67 21.30 13.85
N VAL A 10 -0.86 22.51 13.33
CA VAL A 10 -1.17 23.67 14.17
C VAL A 10 -2.49 23.46 14.90
N GLY A 11 -3.53 22.97 14.23
CA GLY A 11 -4.81 22.62 14.84
C GLY A 11 -4.68 21.64 16.00
N LEU A 12 -3.80 20.64 15.90
CA LEU A 12 -3.51 19.71 17.01
C LEU A 12 -2.90 20.39 18.24
N LEU A 13 -2.30 21.57 18.10
CA LEU A 13 -1.66 22.32 19.18
C LEU A 13 -2.58 23.38 19.80
N VAL A 14 -3.57 23.88 19.06
CA VAL A 14 -4.34 25.07 19.45
C VAL A 14 -5.85 24.84 19.57
N ASP A 15 -6.35 23.68 19.16
CA ASP A 15 -7.78 23.34 19.22
C ASP A 15 -8.00 22.05 20.02
N ASP A 16 -8.48 22.25 21.25
CA ASP A 16 -8.68 21.18 22.25
C ASP A 16 -9.93 20.33 21.99
N ARG A 17 -10.69 20.61 20.92
CA ARG A 17 -11.91 19.83 20.61
C ARG A 17 -11.55 18.37 20.33
N VAL A 18 -12.39 17.50 20.88
CA VAL A 18 -12.32 16.05 20.69
C VAL A 18 -13.50 15.59 19.86
N LEU A 19 -13.25 14.75 18.86
CA LEU A 19 -14.27 14.16 18.01
C LEU A 19 -14.04 12.64 17.95
N VAL A 20 -15.04 11.88 18.42
CA VAL A 20 -14.98 10.41 18.48
C VAL A 20 -13.72 9.92 19.25
N GLY A 21 -13.46 10.53 20.41
CA GLY A 21 -12.40 10.10 21.33
C GLY A 21 -10.97 10.49 20.94
N ALA A 22 -10.78 11.27 19.86
CA ALA A 22 -9.46 11.77 19.46
C ALA A 22 -9.47 13.30 19.22
N PRO A 23 -8.32 13.99 19.31
CA PRO A 23 -8.20 15.38 18.91
C PRO A 23 -8.76 15.60 17.50
N ILE A 24 -9.59 16.63 17.32
CA ILE A 24 -10.42 16.75 16.11
C ILE A 24 -9.56 16.89 14.82
N TRP A 25 -8.38 17.48 14.93
CA TRP A 25 -7.42 17.65 13.83
C TRP A 25 -6.55 16.43 13.54
N ALA A 26 -6.62 15.38 14.36
CA ALA A 26 -5.79 14.18 14.19
C ALA A 26 -6.11 13.46 12.87
N LYS A 27 -7.39 13.41 12.48
CA LYS A 27 -7.80 12.78 11.21
C LYS A 27 -7.32 13.59 9.99
N PRO A 28 -7.61 14.90 9.85
CA PRO A 28 -7.05 15.73 8.79
C PRO A 28 -5.53 15.64 8.67
N PHE A 29 -4.80 15.66 9.80
CA PHE A 29 -3.35 15.56 9.80
C PHE A 29 -2.87 14.24 9.17
N LYS A 30 -3.40 13.11 9.65
CA LYS A 30 -3.05 11.77 9.13
C LYS A 30 -3.35 11.66 7.64
N PHE A 31 -4.55 12.06 7.21
CA PHE A 31 -4.93 12.00 5.80
C PHE A 31 -4.05 12.91 4.93
N ALA A 32 -3.73 14.12 5.37
CA ALA A 32 -2.87 15.03 4.63
C ALA A 32 -1.46 14.46 4.44
N VAL A 33 -0.85 13.91 5.50
CA VAL A 33 0.46 13.26 5.45
C VAL A 33 0.43 12.03 4.54
N SER A 34 -0.59 11.18 4.70
CA SER A 34 -0.79 9.99 3.86
C SER A 34 -0.96 10.36 2.39
N PHE A 35 -1.75 11.40 2.06
CA PHE A 35 -1.90 11.86 0.68
C PHE A 35 -0.61 12.45 0.11
N VAL A 36 0.22 13.14 0.91
CA VAL A 36 1.55 13.56 0.44
C VAL A 36 2.38 12.34 0.05
N ALA A 37 2.50 11.36 0.95
CA ALA A 37 3.29 10.15 0.69
C ALA A 37 2.75 9.39 -0.52
N TYR A 38 1.43 9.21 -0.60
CA TYR A 38 0.75 8.50 -1.68
C TYR A 38 0.90 9.22 -3.03
N CYS A 39 0.65 10.53 -3.11
CA CYS A 39 0.82 11.29 -4.35
C CYS A 39 2.27 11.31 -4.83
N LEU A 40 3.26 11.43 -3.92
CA LEU A 40 4.68 11.34 -4.29
C LEU A 40 5.04 9.94 -4.81
N SER A 41 4.53 8.89 -4.17
CA SER A 41 4.75 7.51 -4.62
C SER A 41 4.16 7.29 -6.01
N LEU A 42 2.94 7.78 -6.24
CA LEU A 42 2.26 7.64 -7.52
C LEU A 42 2.94 8.47 -8.62
N ALA A 43 3.35 9.71 -8.32
CA ALA A 43 4.08 10.56 -9.25
C ALA A 43 5.42 9.91 -9.66
N TRP A 44 6.14 9.33 -8.70
CA TRP A 44 7.36 8.59 -8.98
C TRP A 44 7.11 7.37 -9.87
N MET A 45 6.08 6.56 -9.58
CA MET A 45 5.71 5.42 -10.43
C MET A 45 5.32 5.84 -11.85
N LEU A 46 4.56 6.94 -12.00
CA LEU A 46 4.17 7.49 -13.29
C LEU A 46 5.38 7.98 -14.11
N SER A 47 6.45 8.42 -13.44
CA SER A 47 7.71 8.80 -14.12
C SER A 47 8.39 7.61 -14.83
N LEU A 48 8.07 6.38 -14.44
CA LEU A 48 8.57 5.15 -15.06
C LEU A 48 7.84 4.77 -16.36
N LEU A 49 6.86 5.58 -16.81
CA LEU A 49 5.97 5.28 -17.94
C LEU A 49 6.14 6.27 -19.11
N PRO A 50 7.32 6.34 -19.77
CA PRO A 50 7.58 7.33 -20.82
C PRO A 50 6.64 7.21 -22.03
N ASP A 51 6.23 6.00 -22.40
CA ASP A 51 5.38 5.76 -23.58
C ASP A 51 3.88 6.05 -23.32
N ARG A 52 3.50 6.26 -22.06
CA ARG A 52 2.09 6.41 -21.63
C ARG A 52 1.85 7.72 -20.87
N ARG A 53 2.70 8.72 -21.07
CA ARG A 53 2.71 10.00 -20.34
C ARG A 53 1.34 10.68 -20.29
N ARG A 54 0.58 10.72 -21.39
CA ARG A 54 -0.73 11.41 -21.41
C ARG A 54 -1.77 10.74 -20.50
N VAL A 55 -1.88 9.42 -20.56
CA VAL A 55 -2.82 8.67 -19.72
C VAL A 55 -2.38 8.74 -18.26
N GLY A 56 -1.08 8.56 -18.00
CA GLY A 56 -0.51 8.69 -16.66
C GLY A 56 -0.72 10.07 -16.06
N TRP A 57 -0.56 11.14 -16.85
CA TRP A 57 -0.78 12.52 -16.42
C TRP A 57 -2.24 12.74 -16.00
N TRP A 58 -3.20 12.34 -16.84
CA TRP A 58 -4.62 12.47 -16.49
C TRP A 58 -5.00 11.62 -15.27
N ALA A 59 -4.52 10.39 -15.17
CA ALA A 59 -4.74 9.55 -14.00
C ALA A 59 -4.20 10.23 -12.73
N GLY A 60 -2.98 10.76 -12.76
CA GLY A 60 -2.39 11.49 -11.65
C GLY A 60 -3.17 12.76 -11.28
N THR A 61 -3.61 13.55 -12.27
CA THR A 61 -4.42 14.75 -12.05
C THR A 61 -5.77 14.41 -11.41
N VAL A 62 -6.46 13.39 -11.92
CA VAL A 62 -7.76 12.94 -11.37
C VAL A 62 -7.61 12.48 -9.92
N VAL A 63 -6.58 11.67 -9.62
CA VAL A 63 -6.28 11.24 -8.25
C VAL A 63 -6.00 12.45 -7.36
N ALA A 64 -5.16 13.39 -7.79
CA ALA A 64 -4.82 14.57 -7.00
C ALA A 64 -6.05 15.45 -6.70
N LEU A 65 -6.93 15.66 -7.68
CA LEU A 65 -8.17 16.40 -7.50
C LEU A 65 -9.15 15.68 -6.57
N ALA A 66 -9.31 14.36 -6.72
CA ALA A 66 -10.14 13.57 -5.82
C ALA A 66 -9.62 13.61 -4.37
N SER A 67 -8.30 13.49 -4.17
CA SER A 67 -7.66 13.67 -2.85
C SER A 67 -7.89 15.08 -2.29
N LEU A 68 -7.91 16.12 -3.13
CA LEU A 68 -8.20 17.49 -2.71
C LEU A 68 -9.63 17.62 -2.20
N VAL A 69 -10.61 17.09 -2.94
CA VAL A 69 -12.02 17.09 -2.55
C VAL A 69 -12.21 16.36 -1.21
N GLU A 70 -11.62 15.17 -1.06
CA GLU A 70 -11.59 14.43 0.21
C GLU A 70 -11.13 15.31 1.37
N MET A 71 -9.99 15.99 1.20
CA MET A 71 -9.44 16.82 2.25
C MET A 71 -10.25 18.08 2.55
N VAL A 72 -10.88 18.69 1.53
CA VAL A 72 -11.81 19.82 1.74
C VAL A 72 -12.99 19.36 2.59
N ILE A 73 -13.59 18.21 2.27
CA ILE A 73 -14.74 17.69 3.03
C ILE A 73 -14.32 17.28 4.44
N ILE A 74 -13.21 16.55 4.60
CA ILE A 74 -12.69 16.12 5.92
C ILE A 74 -12.43 17.33 6.81
N THR A 75 -11.73 18.34 6.27
CA THR A 75 -11.36 19.54 7.03
C THR A 75 -12.59 20.40 7.34
N GLY A 76 -13.49 20.57 6.36
CA GLY A 76 -14.74 21.30 6.55
C GLY A 76 -15.64 20.66 7.63
N GLN A 77 -15.73 19.34 7.66
CA GLN A 77 -16.47 18.61 8.71
C GLN A 77 -15.82 18.78 10.09
N VAL A 78 -14.48 18.78 10.16
CA VAL A 78 -13.74 19.08 11.40
C VAL A 78 -14.03 20.49 11.91
N VAL A 79 -14.03 21.51 11.04
CA VAL A 79 -14.40 22.88 11.43
C VAL A 79 -15.82 22.91 12.04
N ARG A 80 -16.75 22.17 11.44
CA ARG A 80 -18.15 22.01 11.91
C ARG A 80 -18.30 21.16 13.18
N GLY A 81 -17.24 20.54 13.71
CA GLY A 81 -17.35 19.65 14.86
C GLY A 81 -18.04 18.32 14.55
N LYS A 82 -18.04 17.89 13.29
CA LYS A 82 -18.80 16.74 12.78
C LYS A 82 -17.89 15.69 12.16
N ARG A 83 -18.33 14.44 12.17
CA ARG A 83 -17.63 13.34 11.52
C ARG A 83 -17.77 13.44 10.00
N SER A 84 -16.72 13.10 9.25
CA SER A 84 -16.76 13.10 7.79
C SER A 84 -17.19 11.77 7.17
N HIS A 85 -16.77 10.65 7.75
CA HIS A 85 -17.12 9.32 7.25
C HIS A 85 -18.28 8.74 8.07
N PHE A 86 -19.13 7.94 7.41
CA PHE A 86 -20.29 7.25 7.99
C PHE A 86 -21.38 8.19 8.48
N ASN A 87 -21.34 9.49 8.15
CA ASN A 87 -22.25 10.48 8.74
C ASN A 87 -23.57 10.55 7.97
N HIS A 88 -24.66 10.07 8.57
CA HIS A 88 -26.03 10.19 8.07
C HIS A 88 -26.90 10.99 9.05
N GLU A 89 -26.31 11.91 9.82
CA GLU A 89 -27.02 12.68 10.84
C GLU A 89 -27.97 13.73 10.26
N THR A 90 -27.61 14.34 9.13
CA THR A 90 -28.42 15.32 8.40
C THR A 90 -28.30 15.10 6.90
N PRO A 91 -29.24 15.59 6.07
CA PRO A 91 -29.14 15.47 4.61
C PRO A 91 -27.85 16.07 4.04
N PHE A 92 -27.34 17.15 4.64
CA PHE A 92 -26.09 17.76 4.23
C PHE A 92 -24.88 16.89 4.57
N ASP A 93 -24.86 16.28 5.77
CA ASP A 93 -23.77 15.38 6.16
C ASP A 93 -23.74 14.12 5.31
N GLU A 94 -24.91 13.58 4.98
CA GLU A 94 -25.05 12.44 4.07
C GLU A 94 -24.60 12.79 2.65
N ALA A 95 -24.98 13.96 2.12
CA ALA A 95 -24.52 14.42 0.81
C ALA A 95 -22.99 14.55 0.76
N LEU A 96 -22.37 15.07 1.83
CA LEU A 96 -20.91 15.16 1.94
C LEU A 96 -20.27 13.77 2.01
N PHE A 97 -20.83 12.84 2.80
CA PHE A 97 -20.31 11.47 2.86
C PHE A 97 -20.46 10.72 1.53
N ASN A 98 -21.58 10.90 0.82
CA ASN A 98 -21.79 10.32 -0.50
C ASN A 98 -20.82 10.89 -1.54
N ALA A 99 -20.53 12.20 -1.49
CA ALA A 99 -19.49 12.80 -2.33
C ALA A 99 -18.12 12.16 -2.06
N MET A 100 -17.77 11.90 -0.79
CA MET A 100 -16.56 11.17 -0.42
C MET A 100 -16.56 9.73 -0.96
N ALA A 101 -17.69 9.03 -0.89
CA ALA A 101 -17.80 7.68 -1.45
C ALA A 101 -17.48 7.65 -2.95
N VAL A 102 -17.95 8.65 -3.71
CA VAL A 102 -17.62 8.82 -5.14
C VAL A 102 -16.12 9.07 -5.31
N THR A 103 -15.52 9.99 -4.54
CA THR A 103 -14.08 10.28 -4.66
C THR A 103 -13.20 9.10 -4.28
N VAL A 104 -13.59 8.27 -3.30
CA VAL A 104 -12.92 7.01 -2.98
C VAL A 104 -12.93 6.05 -4.16
N VAL A 105 -14.08 5.88 -4.84
CA VAL A 105 -14.16 5.06 -6.07
C VAL A 105 -13.26 5.61 -7.18
N VAL A 106 -13.25 6.94 -7.36
CA VAL A 106 -12.38 7.60 -8.34
C VAL A 106 -10.89 7.39 -8.00
N LEU A 107 -10.49 7.52 -6.74
CA LEU A 107 -9.12 7.25 -6.29
C LEU A 107 -8.71 5.81 -6.53
N TRP A 108 -9.58 4.86 -6.21
CA TRP A 108 -9.34 3.44 -6.42
C TRP A 108 -9.22 3.12 -7.93
N ALA A 109 -10.14 3.63 -8.75
CA ALA A 109 -10.11 3.45 -10.20
C ALA A 109 -8.88 4.11 -10.84
N GLY A 110 -8.50 5.32 -10.40
CA GLY A 110 -7.28 5.99 -10.84
C GLY A 110 -6.03 5.17 -10.52
N THR A 111 -5.95 4.60 -9.31
CA THR A 111 -4.87 3.68 -8.94
C THR A 111 -4.87 2.42 -9.79
N LEU A 112 -6.06 1.88 -10.11
CA LEU A 112 -6.21 0.71 -10.99
C LEU A 112 -5.68 0.99 -12.39
N VAL A 113 -5.98 2.16 -12.95
CA VAL A 113 -5.42 2.59 -14.24
C VAL A 113 -3.89 2.61 -14.16
N VAL A 114 -3.29 3.20 -13.12
CA VAL A 114 -1.83 3.21 -12.96
C VAL A 114 -1.26 1.80 -12.82
N ALA A 115 -1.93 0.91 -12.08
CA ALA A 115 -1.52 -0.48 -11.96
C ALA A 115 -1.53 -1.21 -13.31
N VAL A 116 -2.59 -1.03 -14.11
CA VAL A 116 -2.68 -1.60 -15.46
C VAL A 116 -1.57 -1.06 -16.36
N LEU A 117 -1.25 0.23 -16.27
CA LEU A 117 -0.14 0.83 -17.03
C LEU A 117 1.20 0.21 -16.61
N LEU A 118 1.48 0.07 -15.30
CA LEU A 118 2.72 -0.53 -14.79
C LEU A 118 2.85 -2.03 -15.12
N LEU A 119 1.75 -2.76 -15.12
CA LEU A 119 1.73 -4.17 -15.53
C LEU A 119 2.09 -4.32 -17.01
N ARG A 120 1.66 -3.38 -17.85
CA ARG A 120 1.96 -3.37 -19.30
C ARG A 120 3.30 -2.72 -19.64
N ALA A 121 3.89 -1.96 -18.72
CA ALA A 121 5.17 -1.29 -18.92
C ALA A 121 6.33 -2.29 -19.03
N ARG A 122 7.24 -2.00 -19.96
CA ARG A 122 8.52 -2.70 -20.07
C ARG A 122 9.51 -2.09 -19.09
N ILE A 123 9.63 -2.70 -17.92
CA ILE A 123 10.61 -2.30 -16.89
C ILE A 123 11.83 -3.22 -17.05
N ALA A 124 12.98 -2.64 -17.39
CA ALA A 124 14.18 -3.38 -17.77
C ALA A 124 14.72 -4.27 -16.64
N ASP A 125 14.75 -3.75 -15.42
CA ASP A 125 15.18 -4.50 -14.23
C ASP A 125 14.02 -5.36 -13.67
N ARG A 126 14.26 -6.66 -13.53
CA ARG A 126 13.27 -7.62 -13.03
C ARG A 126 12.88 -7.34 -11.58
N ALA A 127 13.84 -6.93 -10.74
CA ALA A 127 13.56 -6.67 -9.34
C ALA A 127 12.64 -5.46 -9.19
N SER A 128 12.92 -4.39 -9.94
CA SER A 128 12.07 -3.20 -10.08
C SER A 128 10.68 -3.55 -10.59
N ALA A 129 10.58 -4.36 -11.64
CA ALA A 129 9.29 -4.78 -12.19
C ALA A 129 8.44 -5.48 -11.13
N TRP A 130 9.01 -6.43 -10.38
CA TRP A 130 8.28 -7.12 -9.30
C TRP A 130 7.91 -6.19 -8.16
N ALA A 131 8.83 -5.35 -7.70
CA ALA A 131 8.58 -4.42 -6.59
C ALA A 131 7.43 -3.44 -6.92
N MET A 132 7.44 -2.84 -8.12
CA MET A 132 6.40 -1.89 -8.52
C MET A 132 5.05 -2.58 -8.71
N ARG A 133 5.03 -3.71 -9.44
CA ARG A 133 3.78 -4.41 -9.79
C ARG A 133 3.12 -5.02 -8.56
N SER A 134 3.88 -5.69 -7.70
CA SER A 134 3.34 -6.24 -6.46
C SER A 134 2.94 -5.15 -5.46
N GLY A 135 3.75 -4.08 -5.34
CA GLY A 135 3.43 -2.93 -4.51
C GLY A 135 2.10 -2.29 -4.86
N ILE A 136 1.86 -1.98 -6.14
CA ILE A 136 0.61 -1.34 -6.54
C ILE A 136 -0.61 -2.28 -6.50
N LEU A 137 -0.43 -3.57 -6.80
CA LEU A 137 -1.51 -4.55 -6.69
C LEU A 137 -1.95 -4.79 -5.24
N LEU A 138 -1.00 -4.92 -4.31
CA LEU A 138 -1.29 -5.04 -2.89
C LEU A 138 -1.89 -3.75 -2.33
N ALA A 139 -1.43 -2.59 -2.81
CA ALA A 139 -2.02 -1.32 -2.44
C ALA A 139 -3.48 -1.19 -2.88
N LEU A 140 -3.81 -1.66 -4.09
CA LEU A 140 -5.20 -1.74 -4.57
C LEU A 140 -6.06 -2.67 -3.73
N ALA A 141 -5.52 -3.85 -3.36
CA ALA A 141 -6.21 -4.79 -2.50
C ALA A 141 -6.45 -4.20 -1.10
N GLY A 142 -5.43 -3.53 -0.52
CA GLY A 142 -5.55 -2.81 0.74
C GLY A 142 -6.56 -1.67 0.67
N ALA A 143 -6.53 -0.87 -0.38
CA ALA A 143 -7.50 0.20 -0.61
C ALA A 143 -8.94 -0.34 -0.70
N ALA A 144 -9.14 -1.48 -1.36
CA ALA A 144 -10.45 -2.12 -1.49
C ALA A 144 -11.06 -2.56 -0.15
N VAL A 145 -10.25 -2.79 0.89
CA VAL A 145 -10.76 -3.06 2.26
C VAL A 145 -11.61 -1.91 2.78
N GLY A 146 -11.37 -0.67 2.32
CA GLY A 146 -12.21 0.49 2.68
C GLY A 146 -13.69 0.31 2.32
N PHE A 147 -14.01 -0.44 1.25
CA PHE A 147 -15.40 -0.72 0.87
C PHE A 147 -16.12 -1.65 1.86
N LEU A 148 -15.37 -2.43 2.64
CA LEU A 148 -15.96 -3.24 3.72
C LEU A 148 -16.38 -2.36 4.89
N MET A 149 -15.63 -1.28 5.17
CA MET A 149 -15.92 -0.37 6.28
C MET A 149 -17.20 0.45 6.08
N THR A 150 -17.66 0.62 4.84
CA THR A 150 -18.88 1.37 4.50
C THR A 150 -20.14 0.51 4.52
N GLN A 151 -20.02 -0.81 4.73
CA GLN A 151 -21.17 -1.68 4.90
C GLN A 151 -21.79 -1.47 6.29
N PRO A 152 -23.13 -1.55 6.43
CA PRO A 152 -23.77 -1.46 7.74
C PRO A 152 -23.19 -2.52 8.69
N ALA A 153 -22.75 -2.08 9.87
CA ALA A 153 -22.36 -2.98 10.95
C ALA A 153 -23.62 -3.62 11.59
N PRO A 154 -23.49 -4.72 12.36
CA PRO A 154 -24.61 -5.30 13.08
C PRO A 154 -25.38 -4.25 13.91
N GLY A 155 -26.70 -4.18 13.71
CA GLY A 155 -27.57 -3.20 14.37
C GLY A 155 -27.65 -1.83 13.68
N GLN A 156 -26.98 -1.61 12.55
CA GLN A 156 -27.12 -0.41 11.73
C GLN A 156 -28.04 -0.67 10.53
N GLU A 157 -28.88 0.30 10.22
CA GLU A 157 -29.81 0.28 9.09
C GLU A 157 -29.74 1.59 8.31
N ARG A 158 -29.63 1.50 6.97
CA ARG A 158 -29.61 2.67 6.08
C ARG A 158 -30.95 3.41 6.14
N GLY A 159 -30.90 4.74 6.21
CA GLY A 159 -32.09 5.58 6.34
C GLY A 159 -32.67 5.68 7.75
N VAL A 160 -32.20 4.86 8.70
CA VAL A 160 -32.62 4.89 10.11
C VAL A 160 -31.46 5.32 11.01
N SER A 161 -30.31 4.67 10.85
CA SER A 161 -29.13 4.94 11.67
C SER A 161 -28.43 6.22 11.21
N LYS A 162 -28.15 7.11 12.17
CA LYS A 162 -27.34 8.32 11.93
C LYS A 162 -25.87 8.02 11.58
N VAL A 163 -25.45 6.76 11.78
CA VAL A 163 -24.11 6.27 11.49
C VAL A 163 -24.23 4.93 10.78
N VAL A 164 -23.66 4.82 9.58
CA VAL A 164 -23.68 3.58 8.81
C VAL A 164 -22.27 3.29 8.29
N GLY A 165 -21.73 2.14 8.68
CA GLY A 165 -20.33 1.79 8.54
C GLY A 165 -19.62 1.72 9.89
N ALA A 166 -18.49 1.03 9.91
CA ALA A 166 -17.63 0.88 11.06
C ALA A 166 -16.20 0.49 10.64
N HIS A 167 -15.22 0.91 11.44
CA HIS A 167 -13.86 0.37 11.32
C HIS A 167 -13.69 -0.94 12.10
N SER A 168 -14.34 -0.99 13.27
CA SER A 168 -14.24 -2.09 14.22
C SER A 168 -15.15 -3.26 13.83
N VAL A 169 -14.70 -4.49 14.11
CA VAL A 169 -15.41 -5.74 13.85
C VAL A 169 -15.56 -6.51 15.16
N GLY A 170 -16.77 -7.03 15.41
CA GLY A 170 -17.09 -7.77 16.65
C GLY A 170 -17.29 -6.88 17.89
N VAL A 171 -17.08 -5.57 17.77
CA VAL A 171 -17.28 -4.58 18.84
C VAL A 171 -17.82 -3.26 18.26
N PRO A 172 -18.50 -2.42 19.06
CA PRO A 172 -18.93 -1.09 18.62
C PRO A 172 -17.75 -0.20 18.19
N ASP A 173 -17.95 0.60 17.14
CA ASP A 173 -16.94 1.57 16.69
C ASP A 173 -16.82 2.74 17.66
N GLY A 174 -15.60 3.28 17.83
CA GLY A 174 -15.32 4.38 18.77
C GLY A 174 -15.03 3.92 20.22
N GLY A 175 -14.87 2.61 20.46
CA GLY A 175 -14.41 2.06 21.73
C GLY A 175 -12.91 2.28 22.03
N PRO A 176 -12.37 1.60 23.07
CA PRO A 176 -10.97 1.71 23.47
C PRO A 176 -9.99 1.45 22.31
N SER A 177 -9.10 2.41 22.06
CA SER A 177 -8.24 2.42 20.89
C SER A 177 -6.80 2.78 21.20
N MET A 178 -5.89 2.41 20.29
CA MET A 178 -4.48 2.79 20.37
C MET A 178 -4.31 4.31 20.23
N PRO A 179 -3.41 4.94 21.01
CA PRO A 179 -3.30 6.41 21.07
C PRO A 179 -2.91 7.05 19.73
N LEU A 180 -2.11 6.37 18.90
CA LEU A 180 -1.62 6.92 17.63
C LEU A 180 -2.44 6.46 16.43
N THR A 181 -2.69 5.17 16.28
CA THR A 181 -3.38 4.64 15.10
C THR A 181 -4.90 4.75 15.23
N GLY A 182 -5.41 4.82 16.46
CA GLY A 182 -6.83 4.74 16.77
C GLY A 182 -7.41 3.34 16.58
N TRP A 183 -6.59 2.32 16.32
CA TRP A 183 -7.05 0.94 16.11
C TRP A 183 -7.67 0.35 17.37
N SER A 184 -8.75 -0.42 17.20
CA SER A 184 -9.44 -1.10 18.30
C SER A 184 -8.48 -2.00 19.08
N THR A 185 -8.58 -1.93 20.41
CA THR A 185 -7.79 -2.76 21.34
C THR A 185 -8.60 -3.93 21.91
N THR A 186 -9.89 -3.96 21.63
CA THR A 186 -10.86 -4.92 22.19
C THR A 186 -11.48 -5.83 21.13
N GLY A 187 -11.49 -5.42 19.86
CA GLY A 187 -12.02 -6.22 18.75
C GLY A 187 -11.18 -6.07 17.48
N GLY A 188 -11.66 -6.64 16.38
CA GLY A 188 -11.02 -6.54 15.07
C GLY A 188 -11.09 -5.13 14.53
N ASP A 189 -10.17 -4.75 13.65
CA ASP A 189 -10.15 -3.41 13.05
C ASP A 189 -9.68 -3.46 11.60
N LEU A 190 -10.58 -3.12 10.67
CA LEU A 190 -10.29 -3.15 9.23
C LEU A 190 -9.28 -2.08 8.81
N ARG A 191 -8.99 -1.07 9.64
CA ARG A 191 -7.96 -0.07 9.32
C ARG A 191 -6.58 -0.69 9.28
N ILE A 192 -6.35 -1.78 10.00
CA ILE A 192 -5.06 -2.49 10.02
C ILE A 192 -4.75 -3.10 8.63
N PRO A 193 -5.56 -4.03 8.08
CA PRO A 193 -5.32 -4.56 6.74
C PRO A 193 -5.38 -3.48 5.67
N HIS A 194 -6.26 -2.48 5.81
CA HIS A 194 -6.32 -1.35 4.88
C HIS A 194 -4.99 -0.58 4.84
N PHE A 195 -4.50 -0.13 6.00
CA PHE A 195 -3.22 0.57 6.14
C PHE A 195 -2.08 -0.29 5.63
N PHE A 196 -1.97 -1.53 6.11
CA PHE A 196 -0.89 -2.43 5.73
C PHE A 196 -0.91 -2.68 4.22
N GLY A 197 -2.04 -3.04 3.62
CA GLY A 197 -2.13 -3.27 2.18
C GLY A 197 -1.74 -2.03 1.36
N MET A 198 -2.29 -0.86 1.68
CA MET A 198 -1.96 0.40 0.98
C MET A 198 -0.47 0.74 1.02
N HIS A 199 0.20 0.46 2.14
CA HIS A 199 1.62 0.76 2.31
C HIS A 199 2.58 -0.13 1.52
N ALA A 200 2.08 -1.20 0.88
CA ALA A 200 2.86 -1.99 -0.06
C ALA A 200 3.43 -1.13 -1.21
N LEU A 201 2.69 -0.09 -1.60
CA LEU A 201 3.09 0.87 -2.63
C LEU A 201 4.41 1.58 -2.31
N GLN A 202 4.68 1.83 -1.03
CA GLN A 202 5.92 2.47 -0.58
C GLN A 202 6.98 1.45 -0.16
N LEU A 203 6.58 0.45 0.63
CA LEU A 203 7.54 -0.41 1.33
C LEU A 203 8.27 -1.38 0.41
N LEU A 204 7.62 -1.92 -0.64
CA LEU A 204 8.29 -2.83 -1.57
C LEU A 204 9.30 -2.12 -2.47
N PRO A 205 9.00 -0.94 -3.05
CA PRO A 205 10.01 -0.10 -3.68
C PRO A 205 11.16 0.31 -2.76
N LEU A 206 10.85 0.70 -1.52
CA LEU A 206 11.86 1.09 -0.54
C LEU A 206 12.80 -0.07 -0.20
N LEU A 207 12.26 -1.27 -0.01
CA LEU A 207 13.05 -2.48 0.18
C LEU A 207 14.02 -2.70 -0.99
N LEU A 208 13.55 -2.59 -2.23
CA LEU A 208 14.42 -2.72 -3.39
C LEU A 208 15.51 -1.65 -3.43
N MET A 209 15.19 -0.40 -3.08
CA MET A 209 16.18 0.67 -2.99
C MET A 209 17.26 0.33 -1.96
N VAL A 210 16.87 -0.16 -0.77
CA VAL A 210 17.82 -0.62 0.26
C VAL A 210 18.69 -1.76 -0.26
N LEU A 211 18.10 -2.79 -0.87
CA LEU A 211 18.86 -3.91 -1.45
C LEU A 211 19.85 -3.45 -2.52
N THR A 212 19.50 -2.42 -3.30
CA THR A 212 20.33 -1.85 -4.34
C THR A 212 21.50 -1.04 -3.75
N VAL A 213 21.25 -0.22 -2.73
CA VAL A 213 22.29 0.54 -2.02
C VAL A 213 23.26 -0.38 -1.28
N LEU A 214 22.80 -1.54 -0.82
CA LEU A 214 23.64 -2.53 -0.14
C LEU A 214 24.41 -3.45 -1.11
N ALA A 215 24.04 -3.51 -2.39
CA ALA A 215 24.67 -4.38 -3.38
C ALA A 215 26.20 -4.21 -3.50
N PRO A 216 26.79 -3.00 -3.45
CA PRO A 216 28.23 -2.82 -3.47
C PRO A 216 28.95 -3.37 -2.24
N ARG A 217 28.26 -3.48 -1.10
CA ARG A 217 28.84 -3.96 0.17
C ARG A 217 28.72 -5.47 0.35
N PHE A 218 27.71 -6.08 -0.27
CA PHE A 218 27.43 -7.50 -0.12
C PHE A 218 27.37 -8.17 -1.51
N ALA A 219 28.42 -8.92 -1.86
CA ALA A 219 28.56 -9.55 -3.18
C ALA A 219 27.35 -10.40 -3.60
N ARG A 220 26.64 -11.00 -2.63
CA ARG A 220 25.40 -11.76 -2.90
C ARG A 220 24.25 -10.89 -3.41
N LEU A 221 24.16 -9.64 -2.98
CA LEU A 221 23.14 -8.70 -3.43
C LEU A 221 23.49 -8.07 -4.80
N ALA A 222 24.75 -8.15 -5.23
CA ALA A 222 25.14 -7.78 -6.59
C ALA A 222 24.72 -8.81 -7.65
N ASP A 223 24.32 -10.02 -7.25
CA ASP A 223 23.82 -11.05 -8.16
C ASP A 223 22.40 -10.68 -8.66
N ASP A 224 22.26 -10.57 -9.99
CA ASP A 224 21.02 -10.23 -10.69
C ASP A 224 19.89 -11.25 -10.51
N ARG A 225 20.17 -12.43 -9.94
CA ARG A 225 19.16 -13.44 -9.60
C ARG A 225 18.70 -13.35 -8.15
N VAL A 226 19.52 -12.82 -7.25
CA VAL A 226 19.24 -12.79 -5.82
C VAL A 226 18.24 -11.68 -5.49
N ARG A 227 18.49 -10.44 -5.95
CA ARG A 227 17.60 -9.29 -5.71
C ARG A 227 16.14 -9.54 -6.13
N PRO A 228 15.83 -9.97 -7.36
CA PRO A 228 14.44 -10.20 -7.74
C PRO A 228 13.78 -11.34 -6.93
N ARG A 229 14.53 -12.35 -6.50
CA ARG A 229 13.99 -13.40 -5.61
C ARG A 229 13.68 -12.88 -4.22
N LEU A 230 14.56 -12.06 -3.65
CA LEU A 230 14.31 -11.42 -2.36
C LEU A 230 13.08 -10.50 -2.42
N VAL A 231 12.93 -9.74 -3.51
CA VAL A 231 11.72 -8.94 -3.76
C VAL A 231 10.49 -9.84 -3.84
N LEU A 232 10.52 -10.95 -4.59
CA LEU A 232 9.39 -11.88 -4.67
C LEU A 232 9.03 -12.49 -3.32
N VAL A 233 10.02 -12.93 -2.54
CA VAL A 233 9.81 -13.46 -1.19
C VAL A 233 9.19 -12.38 -0.29
N ALA A 234 9.69 -11.14 -0.36
CA ALA A 234 9.13 -10.03 0.41
C ALA A 234 7.71 -9.67 -0.03
N SER A 235 7.42 -9.65 -1.33
CA SER A 235 6.06 -9.42 -1.86
C SER A 235 5.09 -10.51 -1.42
N GLY A 236 5.51 -11.78 -1.45
CA GLY A 236 4.72 -12.91 -0.96
C GLY A 236 4.49 -12.84 0.55
N ALA A 237 5.53 -12.50 1.32
CA ALA A 237 5.43 -12.27 2.77
C ALA A 237 4.44 -11.15 3.09
N TYR A 238 4.53 -10.04 2.37
CA TYR A 238 3.66 -8.89 2.54
C TYR A 238 2.20 -9.26 2.23
N ALA A 239 1.96 -9.97 1.12
CA ALA A 239 0.64 -10.47 0.76
C ALA A 239 0.07 -11.40 1.84
N ALA A 240 0.89 -12.31 2.37
CA ALA A 240 0.48 -13.26 3.39
C ALA A 240 0.16 -12.56 4.73
N VAL A 241 0.98 -11.59 5.15
CA VAL A 241 0.73 -10.80 6.35
C VAL A 241 -0.53 -9.93 6.18
N PHE A 242 -0.71 -9.31 5.01
CA PHE A 242 -1.94 -8.58 4.67
C PHE A 242 -3.17 -9.47 4.82
N ALA A 243 -3.15 -10.66 4.23
CA ALA A 243 -4.24 -11.62 4.33
C ALA A 243 -4.48 -12.08 5.78
N LEU A 244 -3.41 -12.33 6.54
CA LEU A 244 -3.48 -12.72 7.95
C LEU A 244 -4.15 -11.64 8.79
N VAL A 245 -3.72 -10.38 8.69
CA VAL A 245 -4.29 -9.29 9.49
C VAL A 245 -5.71 -8.93 9.04
N LEU A 246 -6.05 -9.15 7.76
CA LEU A 246 -7.44 -9.04 7.28
C LEU A 246 -8.31 -10.14 7.89
N TRP A 247 -7.85 -11.39 7.85
CA TRP A 247 -8.55 -12.52 8.43
C TRP A 247 -8.68 -12.41 9.96
N GLN A 248 -7.67 -11.91 10.66
CA GLN A 248 -7.73 -11.60 12.08
C GLN A 248 -8.77 -10.53 12.37
N ALA A 249 -8.76 -9.41 11.63
CA ALA A 249 -9.74 -8.33 11.80
C ALA A 249 -11.17 -8.80 11.55
N LEU A 250 -11.41 -9.58 10.48
CA LEU A 250 -12.73 -10.11 10.14
C LEU A 250 -13.28 -11.09 11.18
N ARG A 251 -12.42 -11.76 11.95
CA ARG A 251 -12.82 -12.60 13.09
C ARG A 251 -13.10 -11.80 14.37
N GLY A 252 -13.07 -10.46 14.30
CA GLY A 252 -13.32 -9.59 15.44
C GLY A 252 -12.22 -9.65 16.50
N GLN A 253 -11.01 -10.07 16.12
CA GLN A 253 -9.90 -10.23 17.06
C GLN A 253 -9.01 -8.98 17.10
N PRO A 254 -8.70 -8.44 18.29
CA PRO A 254 -7.75 -7.33 18.42
C PRO A 254 -6.33 -7.74 18.02
N LEU A 255 -5.61 -6.81 17.39
CA LEU A 255 -4.24 -7.03 16.91
C LEU A 255 -3.31 -7.55 18.00
N MET A 256 -3.44 -6.99 19.21
CA MET A 256 -2.54 -7.21 20.34
C MET A 256 -2.84 -8.49 21.13
N ARG A 257 -3.96 -9.18 20.84
CA ARG A 257 -4.31 -10.45 21.50
C ARG A 257 -4.71 -11.51 20.47
N PRO A 258 -3.77 -11.94 19.60
CA PRO A 258 -4.01 -12.99 18.62
C PRO A 258 -4.26 -14.35 19.31
N ASP A 259 -5.05 -15.21 18.65
CA ASP A 259 -5.35 -16.55 19.13
C ASP A 259 -4.32 -17.54 18.61
N GLY A 260 -4.40 -18.80 19.06
CA GLY A 260 -3.49 -19.86 18.62
C GLY A 260 -3.49 -20.06 17.09
N ALA A 261 -4.64 -19.88 16.44
CA ALA A 261 -4.75 -20.03 14.98
C ALA A 261 -4.02 -18.90 14.23
N THR A 262 -4.15 -17.65 14.70
CA THR A 262 -3.44 -16.49 14.16
C THR A 262 -1.94 -16.62 14.36
N LEU A 263 -1.52 -17.02 15.56
CA LEU A 263 -0.11 -17.24 15.89
C LEU A 263 0.49 -18.39 15.08
N GLY A 264 -0.26 -19.48 14.90
CA GLY A 264 0.15 -20.61 14.05
C GLY A 264 0.33 -20.19 12.59
N ALA A 265 -0.63 -19.44 12.03
CA ALA A 265 -0.52 -18.89 10.68
C ALA A 265 0.67 -17.92 10.54
N ALA A 266 0.89 -17.05 11.52
CA ALA A 266 2.06 -16.16 11.56
C ALA A 266 3.38 -16.96 11.58
N GLY A 267 3.46 -18.02 12.39
CA GLY A 267 4.61 -18.91 12.45
C GLY A 267 4.91 -19.61 11.12
N LEU A 268 3.87 -20.08 10.42
CA LEU A 268 4.00 -20.67 9.08
C LEU A 268 4.49 -19.66 8.05
N ILE A 269 3.98 -18.42 8.10
CA ILE A 269 4.45 -17.32 7.23
C ILE A 269 5.93 -17.05 7.51
N LEU A 270 6.33 -16.91 8.77
CA LEU A 270 7.73 -16.67 9.14
C LEU A 270 8.65 -17.80 8.68
N LEU A 271 8.25 -19.07 8.84
CA LEU A 271 8.99 -20.22 8.36
C LEU A 271 9.15 -20.19 6.83
N ALA A 272 8.06 -19.94 6.10
CA ALA A 272 8.09 -19.85 4.64
C ALA A 272 9.00 -18.72 4.16
N VAL A 273 8.99 -17.56 4.84
CA VAL A 273 9.89 -16.44 4.55
C VAL A 273 11.34 -16.81 4.81
N ALA A 274 11.65 -17.44 5.95
CA ALA A 274 13.01 -17.87 6.27
C ALA A 274 13.56 -18.86 5.24
N LEU A 275 12.76 -19.86 4.85
CA LEU A 275 13.11 -20.83 3.81
C LEU A 275 13.26 -20.15 2.44
N GLY A 276 12.37 -19.22 2.10
CA GLY A 276 12.42 -18.44 0.86
C GLY A 276 13.66 -17.57 0.75
N VAL A 277 14.01 -16.83 1.82
CA VAL A 277 15.24 -16.01 1.89
C VAL A 277 16.47 -16.90 1.80
N TYR A 278 16.51 -18.00 2.56
CA TYR A 278 17.62 -18.95 2.49
C TYR A 278 17.80 -19.52 1.08
N GLY A 279 16.72 -19.93 0.42
CA GLY A 279 16.73 -20.42 -0.95
C GLY A 279 17.19 -19.35 -1.95
N ALA A 280 16.73 -18.10 -1.77
CA ALA A 280 17.13 -16.97 -2.61
C ALA A 280 18.64 -16.68 -2.51
N LEU A 281 19.22 -16.81 -1.31
CA LEU A 281 20.65 -16.56 -1.05
C LEU A 281 21.56 -17.73 -1.45
N ARG A 282 21.03 -18.97 -1.46
CA ARG A 282 21.82 -20.18 -1.73
C ARG A 282 22.10 -20.48 -3.19
N THR A 283 21.52 -19.74 -4.14
CA THR A 283 21.75 -20.08 -5.54
C THR A 283 23.23 -19.99 -5.91
N GLY A 284 23.73 -21.07 -6.51
CA GLY A 284 25.15 -21.31 -6.73
C GLY A 284 25.77 -20.41 -7.78
N ARG A 285 27.10 -20.26 -7.71
CA ARG A 285 27.93 -19.76 -8.81
C ARG A 285 27.74 -20.71 -9.99
N THR A 286 26.82 -20.39 -10.91
CA THR A 286 26.88 -21.03 -12.23
C THR A 286 28.10 -20.48 -12.93
N SER A 287 28.96 -21.38 -13.38
CA SER A 287 30.25 -21.15 -14.04
C SER A 287 30.23 -19.99 -15.03
N PRO A 288 31.38 -19.29 -15.21
CA PRO A 288 31.51 -18.28 -16.25
C PRO A 288 31.05 -18.86 -17.60
N PRO A 289 30.50 -18.02 -18.50
CA PRO A 289 30.22 -18.45 -19.86
C PRO A 289 31.47 -19.12 -20.40
N ARG A 290 31.35 -20.35 -20.93
CA ARG A 290 32.45 -21.05 -21.60
C ARG A 290 33.00 -20.09 -22.66
N GLY A 291 34.11 -19.46 -22.34
CA GLY A 291 34.86 -18.65 -23.27
C GLY A 291 35.37 -19.56 -24.37
N ALA A 292 35.11 -19.14 -25.60
CA ALA A 292 35.82 -19.47 -26.83
C ALA A 292 37.15 -20.24 -26.64
N THR A 293 37.07 -21.56 -26.80
CA THR A 293 38.10 -22.41 -27.41
C THR A 293 37.34 -23.10 -28.54
N ASP A 294 37.53 -22.78 -29.81
CA ASP A 294 38.75 -23.02 -30.59
C ASP A 294 39.02 -21.84 -31.54
N ALA A 295 40.19 -21.21 -31.52
CA ALA A 295 41.43 -21.69 -32.13
C ALA A 295 41.30 -21.91 -33.65
N THR A 296 41.49 -20.82 -34.40
CA THR A 296 42.38 -20.73 -35.56
C THR A 296 42.82 -22.06 -36.20
N GLY A 297 42.12 -22.47 -37.26
CA GLY A 297 42.59 -23.43 -38.26
C GLY A 297 42.39 -22.84 -39.66
N ALA A 298 43.25 -21.90 -40.06
CA ALA A 298 43.30 -21.42 -41.44
C ALA A 298 44.02 -22.48 -42.31
N PRO A 299 43.49 -22.87 -43.48
CA PRO A 299 44.21 -23.74 -44.39
C PRO A 299 45.31 -22.94 -45.09
N ALA A 300 46.53 -23.48 -45.07
CA ALA A 300 47.64 -22.97 -45.86
C ALA A 300 47.33 -23.11 -47.36
N SER A 301 47.29 -22.00 -48.08
CA SER A 301 47.28 -21.97 -49.54
C SER A 301 48.62 -22.49 -50.05
N LYS A 302 48.59 -23.63 -50.73
CA LYS A 302 49.67 -24.06 -51.62
C LYS A 302 49.45 -23.38 -52.97
N ASP A 303 50.18 -22.31 -53.23
CA ASP A 303 50.38 -21.85 -54.61
C ASP A 303 51.38 -22.79 -55.28
N LEU A 304 50.85 -23.60 -56.20
CA LEU A 304 51.60 -24.40 -57.15
C LEU A 304 51.95 -23.52 -58.35
N VAL A 305 53.25 -23.44 -58.62
CA VAL A 305 53.82 -23.10 -59.92
C VAL A 305 53.32 -24.13 -60.94
N SER A 306 52.57 -23.67 -61.95
CA SER A 306 52.72 -23.99 -63.38
C SER A 306 51.62 -23.33 -64.21
#